data_AF-W1WTT3-F1
#
_entry.id   AF-W1WTT3-F1
#
_cell.length_a   1.000
_cell.length_b   1.000
_cell.length_c   1.000
_cell.angle_alpha   90.00
_cell.angle_beta   90.00
_cell.angle_gamma   90.00
#
_symmetry.space_group_name_H-M   'P 1'
#
loop_
_entity.id
_entity.type
_entity.pdbx_description
1 polymer ?
#
loop_
_entity_poly.entity_id
_entity_poly.type
_entity_poly.pdbx_seq_one_letter_code
_entity_poly.pdbx_strand_id
1 'polypeptide(L)'
;EKSRQEGASAADLVSAYKKVKQALGLTEFVEDMAKSTAVSSMVYANRPGDGSAREQAASCQRVLGGGANIAIEYATKRYRSNVINWGMLPFVTSEEDSKTMVVGDYVYVPNVRDQLFSDSDDYKAYVISGGVKKAEITLHLGHLSDE
;
A
#
# COMPACT_ATOMS: atom_id res chain seq x y z
N GLU A 1 3.35 11.41 10.76
CA GLU A 1 4.45 11.31 9.77
C GLU A 1 5.69 12.07 10.19
N LYS A 2 5.65 13.41 10.29
CA LYS A 2 6.83 14.20 10.70
C LYS A 2 7.49 13.74 12.01
N SER A 3 6.71 13.55 13.07
CA SER A 3 7.23 13.05 14.36
C SER A 3 7.87 11.65 14.27
N ARG A 4 7.34 10.78 13.40
CA ARG A 4 7.86 9.42 13.15
C ARG A 4 9.23 9.49 12.50
N GLN A 5 9.36 10.34 11.47
CA GLN A 5 10.63 10.61 10.77
C GLN A 5 11.68 11.27 11.66
N GLU A 6 11.25 12.02 12.68
CA GLU A 6 12.12 12.62 13.72
C GLU A 6 12.48 11.64 14.85
N GLY A 7 12.05 10.37 14.77
CA GLY A 7 12.38 9.30 15.71
C GLY A 7 11.34 9.05 16.81
N ALA A 8 10.25 9.81 16.86
CA ALA A 8 9.14 9.57 17.77
C ALA A 8 8.07 8.68 17.11
N SER A 9 8.15 7.37 17.34
CA SER A 9 7.17 6.38 16.86
C SER A 9 6.32 5.84 18.01
N ALA A 10 5.01 5.72 17.78
CA ALA A 10 4.11 5.04 18.72
C ALA A 10 4.49 3.55 18.87
N ALA A 11 4.21 2.96 20.05
CA ALA A 11 4.57 1.57 20.36
C ALA A 11 4.02 0.57 19.34
N ASP A 12 2.80 0.79 18.85
CA ASP A 12 2.15 -0.08 17.87
C ASP A 12 2.86 -0.04 16.51
N LEU A 13 3.36 1.12 16.08
CA LEU A 13 4.13 1.26 14.84
C LEU A 13 5.49 0.56 14.94
N VAL A 14 6.17 0.70 16.09
CA VAL A 14 7.42 -0.02 16.36
C VAL A 14 7.19 -1.53 16.33
N SER A 15 6.06 -2.01 16.86
CA SER A 15 5.65 -3.41 16.79
C SER A 15 5.42 -3.87 15.35
N ALA A 16 4.76 -3.05 14.52
CA ALA A 16 4.56 -3.33 13.10
C ALA A 16 5.89 -3.48 12.34
N TYR A 17 6.83 -2.54 12.50
CA TYR A 17 8.15 -2.65 11.87
C TYR A 17 8.91 -3.90 12.29
N LYS A 18 8.88 -4.26 13.58
CA LYS A 18 9.51 -5.48 14.08
C LYS A 18 8.91 -6.73 13.44
N LYS A 19 7.58 -6.79 13.29
CA LYS A 19 6.88 -7.90 12.62
C LYS A 19 7.31 -8.02 11.16
N VAL A 20 7.37 -6.90 10.43
CA VAL A 20 7.80 -6.90 9.02
C VAL A 20 9.26 -7.33 8.89
N LYS A 21 10.14 -6.74 9.70
CA LYS A 21 11.56 -7.08 9.76
C LYS A 21 11.79 -8.56 10.05
N GLN A 22 11.08 -9.12 11.03
CA GLN A 22 11.14 -10.54 11.38
C GLN A 22 10.66 -11.42 10.22
N ALA A 23 9.51 -11.09 9.63
CA ALA A 23 8.88 -11.87 8.57
C ALA A 23 9.76 -11.97 7.31
N LEU A 24 10.51 -10.91 7.00
CA LEU A 24 11.31 -10.80 5.78
C LEU A 24 12.81 -10.92 6.02
N GLY A 25 13.25 -11.10 7.26
CA GLY A 25 14.68 -11.19 7.61
C GLY A 25 15.45 -9.90 7.32
N LEU A 26 14.81 -8.73 7.38
CA LEU A 26 15.47 -7.45 7.08
C LEU A 26 16.54 -7.13 8.13
N THR A 27 17.66 -6.58 7.69
CA THR A 27 18.82 -6.25 8.54
C THR A 27 18.80 -4.81 9.04
N GLU A 28 18.10 -3.92 8.33
CA GLU A 28 17.91 -2.51 8.65
C GLU A 28 17.29 -2.29 10.04
N PHE A 29 17.70 -1.21 10.71
CA PHE A 29 17.20 -0.86 12.03
C PHE A 29 15.77 -0.35 11.95
N VAL A 30 14.98 -0.57 13.02
CA VAL A 30 13.58 -0.13 13.07
C VAL A 30 13.49 1.39 12.97
N GLU A 31 14.48 2.10 13.51
CA GLU A 31 14.60 3.55 13.46
C GLU A 31 14.81 4.06 12.03
N ASP A 32 15.49 3.30 11.17
CA ASP A 32 15.69 3.66 9.76
C ASP A 32 14.44 3.37 8.94
N MET A 33 13.79 2.21 9.18
CA MET A 33 12.47 1.92 8.62
C MET A 33 11.45 3.01 9.00
N ALA A 34 11.49 3.48 10.25
CA ALA A 34 10.64 4.56 10.74
C ALA A 34 10.92 5.93 10.10
N LYS A 35 11.98 6.09 9.31
CA LYS A 35 12.25 7.30 8.53
C LYS A 35 11.90 7.14 7.06
N SER A 36 12.14 5.95 6.49
CA SER A 36 12.03 5.70 5.06
C SER A 36 10.71 5.03 4.62
N THR A 37 10.04 4.29 5.51
CA THR A 37 8.87 3.48 5.15
C THR A 37 7.57 4.21 5.48
N ALA A 38 6.76 4.50 4.46
CA ALA A 38 5.41 5.02 4.69
C ALA A 38 4.50 3.95 5.33
N VAL A 39 3.69 4.34 6.31
CA VAL A 39 2.69 3.46 6.94
C VAL A 39 1.33 4.12 6.81
N SER A 40 0.37 3.38 6.29
CA SER A 40 -1.00 3.85 6.04
C SER A 40 -1.98 2.69 6.07
N SER A 41 -3.27 3.00 6.19
CA SER A 41 -4.32 2.02 5.95
C SER A 41 -4.51 1.81 4.44
N MET A 42 -5.08 0.66 4.07
CA MET A 42 -5.39 0.32 2.69
C MET A 42 -6.74 -0.38 2.62
N VAL A 43 -7.48 -0.11 1.55
CA VAL A 43 -8.75 -0.78 1.24
C VAL A 43 -8.53 -1.78 0.12
N TYR A 44 -9.11 -2.98 0.27
CA TYR A 44 -9.25 -3.95 -0.80
C TYR A 44 -10.70 -3.99 -1.32
N ALA A 45 -10.88 -4.07 -2.63
CA ALA A 45 -12.18 -4.30 -3.25
C ALA A 45 -12.04 -4.95 -4.64
N ASN A 46 -12.98 -5.83 -5.02
CA ASN A 46 -12.91 -6.49 -6.33
C ASN A 46 -12.98 -5.48 -7.49
N ARG A 47 -13.96 -4.58 -7.46
CA ARG A 47 -14.23 -3.61 -8.52
C ARG A 47 -14.71 -2.25 -7.97
N PRO A 48 -13.87 -1.47 -7.27
CA PRO A 48 -14.29 -0.20 -6.70
C PRO A 48 -14.52 0.88 -7.77
N GLY A 49 -15.32 1.88 -7.42
CA GLY A 49 -15.60 3.03 -8.28
C GLY A 49 -16.75 2.83 -9.27
N ASP A 50 -17.60 1.82 -9.04
CA ASP A 50 -18.88 1.64 -9.75
C ASP A 50 -19.93 2.64 -9.21
N GLY A 51 -20.78 3.15 -10.09
CA GLY A 51 -21.77 4.19 -9.77
C GLY A 51 -21.26 5.64 -9.87
N SER A 52 -21.81 6.54 -9.06
CA SER A 52 -21.50 7.97 -9.16
C SER A 52 -20.05 8.24 -8.75
N ALA A 53 -19.24 8.71 -9.70
CA ALA A 53 -17.86 9.07 -9.43
C ALA A 53 -17.79 10.32 -8.52
N ARG A 54 -17.57 10.09 -7.23
CA ARG A 54 -17.43 11.14 -6.21
C ARG A 54 -15.98 11.20 -5.75
N GLU A 55 -15.34 12.36 -5.90
CA GLU A 55 -14.00 12.61 -5.35
C GLU A 55 -13.93 12.37 -3.84
N GLN A 56 -15.07 12.58 -3.16
CA GLN A 56 -15.21 12.34 -1.73
C GLN A 56 -15.00 10.88 -1.33
N ALA A 57 -15.15 9.94 -2.25
CA ALA A 57 -14.85 8.54 -1.99
C ALA A 57 -13.33 8.27 -1.87
N ALA A 58 -12.47 9.13 -2.41
CA ALA A 58 -11.02 9.05 -2.28
C ALA A 58 -10.50 9.99 -1.16
N SER A 59 -11.01 11.22 -1.09
CA SER A 59 -10.57 12.21 -0.09
C SER A 59 -10.77 11.71 1.34
N CYS A 60 -11.91 11.06 1.64
CA CYS A 60 -12.22 10.58 2.98
C CYS A 60 -11.22 9.51 3.44
N GLN A 61 -10.80 8.62 2.52
CA GLN A 61 -9.78 7.60 2.81
C GLN A 61 -8.47 8.28 3.19
N ARG A 62 -8.04 9.26 2.39
CA ARG A 62 -6.77 9.97 2.64
C ARG A 62 -6.77 10.72 3.97
N VAL A 63 -7.87 11.40 4.30
CA VAL A 63 -8.06 12.13 5.57
C VAL A 63 -7.98 11.19 6.77
N LEU A 64 -8.48 9.97 6.64
CA LEU A 64 -8.43 8.93 7.67
C LEU A 64 -7.11 8.14 7.68
N GLY A 65 -6.11 8.55 6.89
CA GLY A 65 -4.79 7.91 6.85
C GLY A 65 -4.68 6.73 5.88
N GLY A 66 -5.55 6.67 4.88
CA GLY A 66 -5.41 5.78 3.72
C GLY A 66 -4.24 6.22 2.83
N GLY A 67 -3.48 5.26 2.31
CA GLY A 67 -2.35 5.51 1.42
C GLY A 67 -2.31 4.64 0.17
N ALA A 68 -3.13 3.59 0.10
CA ALA A 68 -3.24 2.76 -1.08
C ALA A 68 -4.61 2.08 -1.13
N ASN A 69 -5.01 1.68 -2.34
CA ASN A 69 -6.09 0.75 -2.59
C ASN A 69 -5.50 -0.45 -3.34
N ILE A 70 -5.97 -1.66 -3.06
CA ILE A 70 -5.72 -2.84 -3.89
C ILE A 70 -7.04 -3.29 -4.48
N ALA A 71 -7.07 -3.52 -5.79
CA ALA A 71 -8.26 -4.04 -6.46
C ALA A 71 -7.93 -5.18 -7.43
N ILE A 72 -8.94 -5.94 -7.84
CA ILE A 72 -8.81 -6.83 -9.03
C ILE A 72 -8.91 -5.99 -10.30
N GLU A 73 -9.82 -5.02 -10.32
CA GLU A 73 -9.95 -4.04 -11.38
C GLU A 73 -10.61 -2.77 -10.85
N TYR A 74 -10.45 -1.63 -11.52
CA TYR A 74 -11.19 -0.41 -11.20
C TYR A 74 -12.36 -0.25 -12.17
N ALA A 75 -13.58 -0.02 -11.67
CA ALA A 75 -14.76 0.07 -12.53
C ALA A 75 -14.68 1.22 -13.55
N THR A 76 -14.05 2.34 -13.14
CA THR A 76 -13.89 3.54 -13.97
C THR A 76 -12.50 4.13 -13.82
N LYS A 77 -11.96 4.70 -14.91
CA LYS A 77 -10.69 5.44 -14.87
C LYS A 77 -10.74 6.62 -13.90
N ARG A 78 -11.89 7.30 -13.82
CA ARG A 78 -12.08 8.49 -12.98
C ARG A 78 -11.89 8.22 -11.49
N TYR A 79 -12.44 7.13 -10.95
CA TYR A 79 -12.22 6.80 -9.54
C TYR A 79 -10.75 6.50 -9.26
N ARG A 80 -10.07 5.76 -10.15
CA ARG A 80 -8.62 5.53 -10.07
C ARG A 80 -7.83 6.84 -10.08
N SER A 81 -8.14 7.78 -10.97
CA SER A 81 -7.52 9.12 -10.99
C SER A 81 -7.76 9.89 -9.70
N ASN A 82 -8.94 9.78 -9.08
CA ASN A 82 -9.20 10.44 -7.80
C ASN A 82 -8.30 9.88 -6.68
N VAL A 83 -8.08 8.56 -6.65
CA VAL A 83 -7.15 7.93 -5.68
C VAL A 83 -5.74 8.52 -5.83
N ILE A 84 -5.26 8.64 -7.08
CA ILE A 84 -3.94 9.22 -7.41
C ILE A 84 -3.88 10.71 -6.99
N ASN A 85 -4.89 11.50 -7.35
CA ASN A 85 -4.93 12.94 -7.06
C ASN A 85 -4.91 13.24 -5.55
N TRP A 86 -5.40 12.31 -4.72
CA TRP A 86 -5.31 12.40 -3.26
C TRP A 86 -4.01 11.82 -2.68
N GLY A 87 -3.04 11.48 -3.53
CA GLY A 87 -1.72 10.98 -3.13
C GLY A 87 -1.73 9.56 -2.59
N MET A 88 -2.68 8.73 -3.07
CA MET A 88 -2.77 7.31 -2.74
C MET A 88 -2.41 6.45 -3.96
N LEU A 89 -1.95 5.22 -3.73
CA LEU A 89 -1.55 4.29 -4.77
C LEU A 89 -2.70 3.33 -5.13
N PRO A 90 -3.30 3.41 -6.34
CA PRO A 90 -4.38 2.53 -6.75
C PRO A 90 -3.84 1.22 -7.37
N PHE A 91 -3.28 0.35 -6.54
CA PHE A 91 -2.78 -0.94 -7.01
C PHE A 91 -3.89 -1.84 -7.54
N VAL A 92 -3.49 -2.68 -8.50
CA VAL A 92 -4.23 -3.81 -9.05
C VAL A 92 -3.44 -5.10 -8.76
N THR A 93 -4.13 -6.20 -8.47
CA THR A 93 -3.52 -7.52 -8.25
C THR A 93 -4.39 -8.61 -8.86
N SER A 94 -3.84 -9.83 -8.98
CA SER A 94 -4.58 -10.97 -9.50
C SER A 94 -5.62 -11.50 -8.49
N GLU A 95 -6.63 -12.22 -8.98
CA GLU A 95 -7.61 -12.86 -8.08
C GLU A 95 -6.94 -13.89 -7.15
N GLU A 96 -5.94 -14.60 -7.66
CA GLU A 96 -5.15 -15.57 -6.89
C GLU A 96 -4.39 -14.91 -5.74
N ASP A 97 -3.62 -13.86 -6.06
CA ASP A 97 -2.85 -13.10 -5.07
C ASP A 97 -3.77 -12.45 -4.03
N SER A 98 -4.93 -11.95 -4.45
CA SER A 98 -5.87 -11.30 -3.55
C SER A 98 -6.40 -12.21 -2.44
N LYS A 99 -6.55 -13.51 -2.71
CA LYS A 99 -7.02 -14.52 -1.75
C LYS A 99 -6.02 -14.76 -0.62
N THR A 100 -4.78 -14.29 -0.79
CA THR A 100 -3.75 -14.41 0.25
C THR A 100 -3.88 -13.33 1.33
N MET A 101 -4.66 -12.28 1.12
CA MET A 101 -4.83 -11.17 2.07
C MET A 101 -6.07 -11.35 2.94
N VAL A 102 -5.96 -11.04 4.23
CA VAL A 102 -7.11 -10.87 5.14
C VAL A 102 -7.00 -9.59 5.96
N VAL A 103 -8.11 -9.14 6.53
CA VAL A 103 -8.14 -7.95 7.41
C VAL A 103 -7.16 -8.14 8.57
N GLY A 104 -6.28 -7.16 8.77
CA GLY A 104 -5.25 -7.16 9.80
C GLY A 104 -3.87 -7.61 9.31
N ASP A 105 -3.76 -8.14 8.10
CA ASP A 105 -2.46 -8.39 7.47
C ASP A 105 -1.77 -7.07 7.10
N TYR A 106 -0.44 -7.04 7.18
CA TYR A 106 0.37 -5.99 6.59
C TYR A 106 0.72 -6.36 5.15
N VAL A 107 0.67 -5.39 4.24
CA VAL A 107 1.22 -5.51 2.90
C VAL A 107 2.44 -4.60 2.82
N TYR A 108 3.62 -5.22 2.69
CA TYR A 108 4.88 -4.49 2.56
C TYR A 108 5.31 -4.45 1.10
N VAL A 109 5.46 -3.23 0.57
CA VAL A 109 5.94 -2.98 -0.79
C VAL A 109 7.29 -2.27 -0.68
N PRO A 110 8.42 -2.94 -0.94
CA PRO A 110 9.73 -2.30 -0.94
C PRO A 110 9.90 -1.35 -2.14
N ASN A 111 10.78 -0.36 -1.99
CA ASN A 111 11.30 0.47 -3.09
C ASN A 111 10.25 1.11 -4.00
N VAL A 112 9.05 1.42 -3.47
CA VAL A 112 7.92 1.96 -4.25
C VAL A 112 8.32 3.21 -5.04
N ARG A 113 9.11 4.10 -4.44
CA ARG A 113 9.59 5.31 -5.11
C ARG A 113 10.47 4.98 -6.32
N ASP A 114 11.40 4.06 -6.17
CA ASP A 114 12.34 3.72 -7.24
C ASP A 114 11.61 2.98 -8.37
N GLN A 115 10.68 2.09 -8.00
CA GLN A 115 9.84 1.35 -8.94
C GLN A 115 8.94 2.28 -9.77
N LEU A 116 8.40 3.34 -9.17
CA LEU A 116 7.61 4.38 -9.85
C LEU A 116 8.38 5.08 -10.98
N PHE A 117 9.70 5.17 -10.89
CA PHE A 117 10.56 5.79 -11.92
C PHE A 117 11.23 4.76 -12.84
N SER A 118 10.88 3.48 -12.71
CA SER A 118 11.41 2.40 -13.53
C SER A 118 10.51 2.11 -14.73
N ASP A 119 11.04 1.37 -15.71
CA ASP A 119 10.25 0.90 -16.87
C ASP A 119 9.29 -0.25 -16.52
N SER A 120 9.32 -0.75 -15.28
CA SER A 120 8.51 -1.88 -14.83
C SER A 120 7.36 -1.43 -13.92
N ASP A 121 6.18 -1.98 -14.20
CA ASP A 121 4.96 -1.80 -13.40
C ASP A 121 4.71 -2.98 -12.44
N ASP A 122 5.72 -3.83 -12.21
CA ASP A 122 5.61 -4.97 -11.32
C ASP A 122 6.16 -4.62 -9.93
N TYR A 123 5.25 -4.31 -9.02
CA TYR A 123 5.55 -4.06 -7.62
C TYR A 123 5.45 -5.38 -6.85
N LYS A 124 6.59 -6.00 -6.60
CA LYS A 124 6.65 -7.14 -5.68
C LYS A 124 6.22 -6.70 -4.29
N ALA A 125 5.30 -7.41 -3.67
CA ALA A 125 4.82 -7.12 -2.33
C ALA A 125 4.72 -8.39 -1.47
N TYR A 126 4.70 -8.19 -0.16
CA TYR A 126 4.70 -9.28 0.81
C TYR A 126 3.55 -9.13 1.80
N VAL A 127 2.73 -10.18 1.90
CA VAL A 127 1.63 -10.26 2.87
C VAL A 127 2.17 -10.85 4.16
N ILE A 128 2.00 -10.13 5.27
CA ILE A 128 2.61 -10.46 6.56
C ILE A 128 1.52 -10.51 7.63
N SER A 129 1.40 -11.67 8.29
CA SER A 129 0.42 -11.92 9.35
C SER A 129 1.15 -12.35 10.62
N GLY A 130 0.93 -11.65 11.73
CA GLY A 130 1.53 -12.00 13.02
C GLY A 130 3.07 -12.04 13.05
N GLY A 131 3.77 -11.41 12.10
CA GLY A 131 5.24 -11.46 11.98
C GLY A 131 5.77 -12.61 11.12
N VAL A 132 4.90 -13.28 10.35
CA VAL A 132 5.26 -14.33 9.39
C VAL A 132 4.90 -13.88 7.97
N LYS A 133 5.81 -14.10 7.00
CA LYS A 133 5.50 -13.92 5.57
C LYS A 133 4.52 -15.01 5.15
N LYS A 134 3.29 -14.60 4.83
CA LYS A 134 2.21 -15.48 4.39
C LYS A 134 2.27 -15.74 2.89
N ALA A 135 2.54 -14.70 2.11
CA ALA A 135 2.61 -14.78 0.66
C ALA A 135 3.53 -13.71 0.06
N GLU A 136 3.95 -13.95 -1.16
CA GLU A 136 4.49 -12.96 -2.09
C GLU A 136 3.44 -12.74 -3.17
N ILE A 137 3.14 -11.47 -3.46
CA ILE A 137 2.14 -11.08 -4.44
C ILE A 137 2.72 -10.05 -5.39
N THR A 138 2.11 -9.90 -6.55
CA THR A 138 2.45 -8.83 -7.49
C THR A 138 1.34 -7.80 -7.52
N LEU A 139 1.73 -6.53 -7.42
CA LEU A 139 0.87 -5.37 -7.56
C LEU A 139 1.28 -4.59 -8.80
N HIS A 140 0.32 -3.94 -9.43
CA HIS A 140 0.53 -3.08 -10.58
C HIS A 140 -0.16 -1.75 -10.35
N LEU A 141 0.45 -0.63 -10.74
CA LEU A 141 -0.31 0.61 -10.82
C LEU A 141 -1.08 0.65 -12.14
N GLY A 142 -0.59 0.02 -13.20
CA GLY A 142 -1.03 0.22 -14.58
C GLY A 142 -0.52 1.54 -15.12
N HIS A 143 -0.73 1.81 -16.42
CA HIS A 143 -0.34 3.07 -17.05
C HIS A 143 -0.85 4.29 -16.24
N LEU A 144 0.09 4.97 -15.59
CA LEU A 144 -0.05 6.34 -15.15
C LEU A 144 0.18 7.16 -16.43
N SER A 145 -0.87 7.72 -17.02
CA SER A 145 -0.74 8.45 -18.28
C SER A 145 0.14 9.69 -18.10
N ASP A 146 1.05 9.92 -19.05
CA ASP A 146 1.94 11.09 -19.14
C ASP A 146 1.22 12.41 -19.54
N GLU A 147 -0.03 12.62 -19.11
CA GLU A 147 -0.70 13.92 -19.34
C GLU A 147 -0.30 14.97 -18.30
#